data_AF-A0A7C5T7N2-F1
#
_entry.id   AF-A0A7C5T7N2-F1
#
_cell.length_a   1.000
_cell.length_b   1.000
_cell.length_c   1.000
_cell.angle_alpha   90.00
_cell.angle_beta   90.00
_cell.angle_gamma   90.00
#
_symmetry.space_group_name_H-M   'P 1'
#
loop_
_entity.id
_entity.type
_entity.pdbx_description
1 polymer ?
#
loop_
_entity_poly.entity_id
_entity_poly.type
_entity_poly.pdbx_seq_one_letter_code
_entity_poly.pdbx_strand_id
1 'polypeptide(L)'
;MKSDVFQTDDGISPKNLNIETIRQALRQLREDFKMCVEGGRTRQLCYAALVNSLIDAFGSLLPYVIHDAECRFYILKGTEGKLLVYDADEDAYRIVELPEAVRVLLSAKQSI
;
A
#
# COMPACT_ATOMS: atom_id res chain seq x y z
N MET A 1 -4.76 -6.88 22.39
CA MET A 1 -3.79 -6.32 21.42
C MET A 1 -4.23 -4.90 21.12
N LYS A 2 -3.39 -3.87 21.34
CA LYS A 2 -3.73 -2.52 20.87
C LYS A 2 -3.67 -2.56 19.34
N SER A 3 -4.74 -2.17 18.65
CA SER A 3 -4.66 -1.96 17.21
C SER A 3 -3.88 -0.68 16.97
N ASP A 4 -2.77 -0.78 16.26
CA ASP A 4 -2.07 0.41 15.81
C ASP A 4 -2.94 1.10 14.76
N VAL A 5 -3.19 2.39 14.98
CA VAL A 5 -4.03 3.23 14.12
C VAL A 5 -3.11 4.09 13.26
N PHE A 6 -3.40 4.12 11.96
CA PHE A 6 -2.77 5.00 11.00
C PHE A 6 -3.74 6.11 10.61
N GLN A 7 -3.36 7.35 10.87
CA GLN A 7 -4.19 8.50 10.50
C GLN A 7 -3.84 8.94 9.07
N THR A 8 -4.87 9.09 8.25
CA THR A 8 -4.80 9.58 6.88
C THR A 8 -5.83 10.70 6.69
N ASP A 9 -5.78 11.38 5.56
CA ASP A 9 -6.72 12.45 5.21
C ASP A 9 -6.96 12.41 3.70
N ASP A 10 -8.22 12.27 3.31
CA ASP A 10 -8.62 12.28 1.90
C ASP A 10 -8.81 13.70 1.33
N GLY A 11 -8.60 14.74 2.15
CA GLY A 11 -8.82 16.14 1.83
C GLY A 11 -10.20 16.65 2.27
N ILE A 12 -11.04 15.79 2.84
CA ILE A 12 -12.33 16.15 3.45
C ILE A 12 -12.23 16.10 4.96
N SER A 13 -11.69 15.01 5.52
CA SER A 13 -11.55 14.83 6.96
C SER A 13 -10.50 13.78 7.31
N PRO A 14 -9.79 13.92 8.45
CA PRO A 14 -8.90 12.89 8.94
C PRO A 14 -9.64 11.57 9.21
N LYS A 15 -9.08 10.46 8.75
CA LYS A 15 -9.58 9.10 8.97
C LYS A 15 -8.55 8.28 9.74
N ASN A 16 -9.03 7.54 10.72
CA ASN A 16 -8.22 6.60 11.49
C ASN A 16 -8.43 5.20 10.93
N LEU A 17 -7.39 4.65 10.30
CA LEU A 17 -7.41 3.31 9.75
C LEU A 17 -6.71 2.35 10.69
N ASN A 18 -7.28 1.16 10.86
CA ASN A 18 -6.62 0.09 11.58
C ASN A 18 -5.54 -0.52 10.68
N ILE A 19 -4.29 -0.52 11.14
CA ILE A 19 -3.15 -1.03 10.36
C ILE A 19 -3.32 -2.51 10.02
N GLU A 20 -3.86 -3.31 10.94
CA GLU A 20 -4.08 -4.74 10.70
C GLU A 20 -5.12 -4.96 9.59
N THR A 21 -6.19 -4.16 9.57
CA THR A 21 -7.18 -4.20 8.48
C THR A 21 -6.57 -3.81 7.15
N ILE A 22 -5.72 -2.77 7.12
CA ILE A 22 -4.99 -2.38 5.91
C ILE A 22 -4.11 -3.53 5.41
N ARG A 23 -3.29 -4.10 6.31
CA ARG A 23 -2.37 -5.20 5.97
C ARG A 23 -3.12 -6.39 5.39
N GLN A 24 -4.21 -6.80 6.04
CA GLN A 24 -5.02 -7.92 5.57
C GLN A 24 -5.62 -7.66 4.18
N ALA A 25 -6.15 -6.45 3.95
CA ALA A 25 -6.70 -6.08 2.65
C ALA A 25 -5.62 -6.09 1.55
N LEU A 26 -4.48 -5.45 1.78
CA LEU A 26 -3.38 -5.38 0.81
C LEU A 26 -2.75 -6.75 0.54
N ARG A 27 -2.60 -7.58 1.57
CA ARG A 27 -2.11 -8.96 1.41
C ARG A 27 -3.07 -9.79 0.57
N GLN A 28 -4.38 -9.68 0.81
CA GLN A 28 -5.37 -10.39 0.01
C GLN A 28 -5.32 -9.96 -1.47
N LEU A 29 -5.22 -8.65 -1.74
CA LEU A 29 -5.06 -8.14 -3.11
C LEU A 29 -3.84 -8.75 -3.82
N ARG A 30 -2.72 -8.85 -3.11
CA ARG A 30 -1.49 -9.47 -3.64
C ARG A 30 -1.70 -10.95 -3.97
N GLU A 31 -2.34 -11.70 -3.08
CA GLU A 31 -2.64 -13.11 -3.32
C GLU A 31 -3.61 -13.30 -4.49
N ASP A 32 -4.66 -12.48 -4.58
CA ASP A 32 -5.61 -12.52 -5.70
C ASP A 32 -4.91 -12.22 -7.05
N PHE A 33 -3.96 -11.28 -7.06
CA PHE A 33 -3.15 -10.99 -8.25
C PHE A 33 -2.30 -12.19 -8.66
N LYS A 34 -1.57 -12.81 -7.71
CA LYS A 34 -0.75 -14.01 -7.97
C LYS A 34 -1.62 -15.13 -8.55
N MET A 35 -2.74 -15.44 -7.90
CA MET A 35 -3.67 -16.47 -8.35
C MET A 35 -4.21 -16.19 -9.76
N CYS A 36 -4.51 -14.92 -10.08
CA CYS A 36 -4.97 -14.54 -11.41
C CYS A 36 -3.89 -14.80 -12.48
N VAL A 37 -2.63 -14.45 -12.21
CA VAL A 37 -1.50 -14.64 -13.12
C VAL A 37 -1.17 -16.12 -13.27
N GLU A 38 -1.13 -16.87 -12.17
CA GLU A 38 -0.91 -18.32 -12.15
C GLU A 38 -2.02 -19.08 -12.89
N GLY A 39 -3.25 -18.57 -12.86
CA GLY A 39 -4.38 -19.05 -13.64
C GLY A 39 -4.27 -18.79 -15.16
N GLY A 40 -3.15 -18.24 -15.64
CA GLY A 40 -2.83 -18.07 -17.06
C GLY A 40 -3.40 -16.78 -17.70
N ARG A 41 -3.94 -15.86 -16.90
CA ARG A 41 -4.39 -14.55 -17.41
C ARG A 41 -3.19 -13.61 -17.59
N THR A 42 -3.34 -12.64 -18.48
CA THR A 42 -2.31 -11.62 -18.68
C THR A 42 -2.23 -10.69 -17.47
N ARG A 43 -1.03 -10.20 -17.16
CA ARG A 43 -0.80 -9.28 -16.04
C ARG A 43 -1.70 -8.04 -16.11
N GLN A 44 -1.96 -7.51 -17.30
CA GLN A 44 -2.84 -6.35 -17.51
C GLN A 44 -4.28 -6.62 -17.07
N LEU A 45 -4.82 -7.81 -17.38
CA LEU A 45 -6.18 -8.20 -16.97
C LEU A 45 -6.25 -8.41 -15.45
N CYS A 46 -5.23 -9.03 -14.85
CA CYS A 46 -5.16 -9.20 -13.40
C CYS A 46 -5.04 -7.86 -12.67
N TYR A 47 -4.22 -6.96 -13.20
CA TYR A 47 -4.10 -5.60 -12.68
C TYR A 47 -5.42 -4.84 -12.75
N ALA A 48 -6.13 -4.89 -13.89
CA ALA A 48 -7.42 -4.23 -14.03
C ALA A 48 -8.46 -4.75 -13.01
N ALA A 49 -8.48 -6.06 -12.73
CA ALA A 49 -9.33 -6.63 -11.70
C ALA A 49 -8.95 -6.14 -10.29
N LEU A 50 -7.64 -6.11 -9.99
CA LEU A 50 -7.11 -5.66 -8.70
C LEU A 50 -7.40 -4.17 -8.45
N VAL A 51 -7.35 -3.31 -9.47
CA VAL A 51 -7.69 -1.89 -9.34
C VAL A 51 -9.13 -1.70 -8.84
N ASN A 52 -10.08 -2.51 -9.29
CA ASN A 52 -11.44 -2.45 -8.75
C ASN A 52 -11.48 -2.79 -7.26
N SER A 53 -10.75 -3.83 -6.85
CA SER A 53 -10.66 -4.22 -5.44
C SER A 53 -9.93 -3.17 -4.58
N LEU A 54 -8.95 -2.44 -5.14
CA LEU A 54 -8.34 -1.28 -4.49
C LEU A 54 -9.33 -0.12 -4.31
N ILE A 55 -10.15 0.16 -5.33
CA ILE A 55 -11.23 1.16 -5.25
C ILE A 55 -12.22 0.77 -4.14
N ASP A 56 -12.62 -0.49 -4.06
CA ASP A 56 -13.54 -0.97 -3.03
C ASP A 56 -12.95 -0.88 -1.62
N ALA A 57 -11.65 -1.21 -1.47
CA ALA A 57 -10.98 -1.20 -0.18
C ALA A 57 -10.69 0.21 0.35
N PHE A 58 -10.29 1.15 -0.52
CA PHE A 58 -9.81 2.47 -0.10
C PHE A 58 -10.75 3.62 -0.46
N GLY A 59 -11.64 3.46 -1.44
CA GLY A 59 -12.59 4.49 -1.84
C GLY A 59 -11.92 5.84 -2.09
N SER A 60 -12.33 6.86 -1.32
CA SER A 60 -11.77 8.22 -1.41
C SER A 60 -10.29 8.32 -1.03
N LEU A 61 -9.73 7.32 -0.36
CA LEU A 61 -8.32 7.27 0.02
C LEU A 61 -7.43 6.72 -1.09
N LEU A 62 -7.99 6.14 -2.15
CA LEU A 62 -7.20 5.54 -3.23
C LEU A 62 -6.14 6.48 -3.84
N PRO A 63 -6.39 7.79 -4.05
CA PRO A 63 -5.36 8.72 -4.54
C PRO A 63 -4.13 8.85 -3.64
N TYR A 64 -4.23 8.39 -2.39
CA TYR A 64 -3.20 8.42 -1.37
C TYR A 64 -2.54 7.04 -1.15
N VAL A 65 -2.91 6.05 -1.96
CA VAL A 65 -2.28 4.72 -2.00
C VAL A 65 -1.43 4.62 -3.26
N ILE A 66 -0.12 4.61 -3.08
CA ILE A 66 0.85 4.39 -4.15
C ILE A 66 1.22 2.91 -4.14
N HIS A 67 1.32 2.30 -5.31
CA HIS A 67 1.73 0.91 -5.44
C HIS A 67 2.54 0.67 -6.72
N ASP A 68 3.29 -0.42 -6.75
CA ASP A 68 3.99 -0.85 -7.95
C ASP A 68 3.07 -1.64 -8.90
N ALA A 69 3.58 -1.99 -10.08
CA ALA A 69 2.80 -2.67 -11.12
C ALA A 69 2.42 -4.10 -10.74
N GLU A 70 3.19 -4.76 -9.86
CA GLU A 70 2.88 -6.11 -9.38
C GLU A 70 2.07 -6.11 -8.08
N CYS A 71 1.73 -4.92 -7.58
CA CYS A 71 0.93 -4.73 -6.37
C CYS A 71 1.53 -5.48 -5.18
N ARG A 72 2.87 -5.48 -5.10
CA ARG A 72 3.64 -6.04 -4.00
C ARG A 72 3.94 -4.96 -2.96
N PHE A 73 4.44 -3.82 -3.43
CA PHE A 73 4.86 -2.73 -2.55
C PHE A 73 3.78 -1.65 -2.54
N TYR A 74 3.43 -1.21 -1.34
CA TYR A 74 2.44 -0.16 -1.12
C TYR A 74 2.99 0.95 -0.25
N ILE A 75 2.60 2.17 -0.54
CA ILE A 75 2.83 3.35 0.31
C ILE A 75 1.50 4.05 0.50
N LEU A 76 1.04 4.11 1.75
CA LEU A 76 -0.15 4.87 2.13
C LEU A 76 0.30 6.19 2.75
N LYS A 77 -0.17 7.30 2.18
CA LYS A 77 0.10 8.63 2.72
C LYS A 77 -0.82 8.90 3.92
N GLY A 78 -0.19 9.20 5.05
CA GLY A 78 -0.83 9.61 6.28
C GLY A 78 -0.83 11.13 6.46
N THR A 79 -1.37 11.57 7.59
CA THR A 79 -1.28 12.97 8.04
C THR A 79 0.15 13.31 8.48
N GLU A 80 0.46 14.61 8.54
CA GLU A 80 1.73 15.14 9.08
C GLU A 80 3.01 14.67 8.35
N GLY A 81 2.88 14.11 7.14
CA GLY A 81 4.02 13.59 6.39
C GLY A 81 4.40 12.15 6.72
N LYS A 82 3.61 11.44 7.52
CA LYS A 82 3.79 10.01 7.78
C LYS A 82 3.45 9.18 6.54
N LEU A 83 4.23 8.14 6.31
CA LEU A 83 4.04 7.16 5.26
C LEU A 83 4.01 5.77 5.88
N LEU A 84 2.94 5.01 5.65
CA LEU A 84 2.94 3.58 5.92
C LEU A 84 3.46 2.89 4.66
N VAL A 85 4.65 2.30 4.75
CA VAL A 85 5.26 1.51 3.69
C VAL A 85 5.04 0.03 4.00
N TYR A 86 4.62 -0.75 2.99
CA TYR A 86 4.23 -2.14 3.15
C TYR A 86 4.76 -3.01 2.01
N ASP A 87 5.33 -4.17 2.36
CA ASP A 87 5.64 -5.27 1.44
C ASP A 87 4.61 -6.39 1.68
N ALA A 88 3.75 -6.62 0.68
CA ALA A 88 2.68 -7.60 0.74
C ALA A 88 3.17 -9.05 0.62
N ASP A 89 4.36 -9.29 0.05
CA ASP A 89 4.94 -10.64 -0.02
C ASP A 89 5.55 -11.05 1.32
N GLU A 90 6.20 -10.12 2.01
CA GLU A 90 6.83 -10.36 3.32
C GLU A 90 5.89 -10.09 4.51
N ASP A 91 4.68 -9.60 4.25
CA ASP A 91 3.72 -9.10 5.22
C ASP A 91 4.34 -8.15 6.27
N ALA A 92 5.24 -7.28 5.81
CA ALA A 92 6.04 -6.40 6.65
C ALA A 92 5.69 -4.94 6.37
N TYR A 93 5.51 -4.15 7.44
CA TYR A 93 5.26 -2.71 7.32
C TYR A 93 6.18 -1.88 8.21
N ARG A 94 6.36 -0.62 7.84
CA ARG A 94 6.92 0.43 8.70
C ARG A 94 6.13 1.71 8.52
N ILE A 95 6.08 2.52 9.58
CA ILE A 95 5.64 3.90 9.49
C ILE A 95 6.89 4.76 9.55
N VAL A 96 7.09 5.60 8.54
CA VAL A 96 8.25 6.50 8.42
C VAL A 96 7.78 7.90 8.11
N GLU A 97 8.56 8.90 8.50
CA GLU A 97 8.31 10.29 8.09
C GLU A 97 8.86 10.52 6.68
N LEU A 98 8.16 11.33 5.86
CA LEU A 98 8.56 11.63 4.49
C LEU A 98 10.02 12.10 4.37
N PRO A 99 10.55 13.01 5.23
CA PRO A 99 11.95 13.40 5.18
C PRO A 99 12.92 12.23 5.45
N GLU A 100 12.53 11.29 6.33
CA GLU A 100 13.33 10.10 6.60
C GLU A 100 13.34 9.16 5.39
N ALA A 101 12.16 8.89 4.81
CA ALA A 101 12.05 8.08 3.60
C ALA A 101 12.89 8.65 2.45
N VAL A 102 12.81 9.96 2.21
CA VAL A 102 13.61 10.65 1.18
C VAL A 102 15.10 10.53 1.48
N ARG A 103 15.54 10.72 2.74
CA ARG A 103 16.95 10.56 3.12
C ARG A 103 17.44 9.14 2.84
N VAL A 104 16.68 8.12 3.22
CA VAL A 104 17.03 6.71 2.97
C VAL A 104 17.21 6.49 1.47
N LEU A 105 16.22 6.89 0.66
CA LEU A 105 16.25 6.73 -0.81
C LEU A 105 17.41 7.48 -1.48
N LEU A 106 17.72 8.70 -1.04
CA LEU A 106 18.83 9.48 -1.59
C LEU A 106 20.20 9.00 -1.09
N SER A 107 20.26 8.46 0.13
CA SER A 107 21.47 7.85 0.69
C SER A 107 21.79 6.48 0.08
N ALA A 108 20.83 5.86 -0.59
CA ALA A 108 20.99 4.55 -1.25
C ALA A 108 21.85 4.58 -2.54
N LYS A 109 22.71 5.59 -2.76
CA LYS A 109 23.72 5.57 -3.83
C LYS A 109 25.00 4.88 -3.30
N GLN A 110 25.63 3.90 -3.95
CA GLN A 110 25.66 3.49 -5.37
C GLN A 110 25.77 1.95 -5.47
N SER A 111 24.81 1.29 -6.10
CA SER A 111 24.97 -0.05 -6.68
C SER A 111 23.96 -0.19 -7.82
N ILE A 112 24.28 0.47 -8.94
CA ILE A 112 23.77 0.11 -10.27
C ILE A 112 24.98 -0.47 -11.00
#